data_AF-A0A535WU00-F1
#
_entry.id   AF-A0A535WU00-F1
#
_cell.length_a   1.000
_cell.length_b   1.000
_cell.length_c   1.000
_cell.angle_alpha   90.00
_cell.angle_beta   90.00
_cell.angle_gamma   90.00
#
_symmetry.space_group_name_H-M   'P 1'
#
loop_
_entity.id
_entity.type
_entity.pdbx_description
1 polymer ?
#
loop_
_entity_poly.entity_id
_entity_poly.type
_entity_poly.pdbx_seq_one_letter_code
_entity_poly.pdbx_strand_id
1 'polypeptide(L)'
;AAPGTGVISGGAMRAVIETAGIKDILTKSHGTNNPINTVRATLAALQQLKTAPQVAELRGREVDQMVGKRLAAAYKGAEPVAAAKDGATGG
;
A
#
# COMPACT_ATOMS: atom_id res chain seq x y z
N ALA A 1 0.36 9.88 -1.82
CA ALA A 1 1.11 11.14 -1.74
C ALA A 1 1.12 11.78 -3.14
N ALA A 2 1.20 13.11 -3.24
CA ALA A 2 1.33 13.74 -4.55
C ALA A 2 2.76 13.49 -5.11
N PRO A 3 2.95 13.44 -6.43
CA PRO A 3 4.29 13.35 -7.00
C PRO A 3 5.20 14.47 -6.46
N GLY A 4 6.42 14.12 -6.04
CA GLY A 4 7.38 15.08 -5.48
C GLY A 4 7.21 15.36 -3.97
N THR A 5 6.38 14.59 -3.27
CA THR A 5 6.29 14.63 -1.80
C THR A 5 7.55 14.07 -1.15
N GLY A 6 8.20 13.10 -1.80
CA GLY A 6 9.30 12.35 -1.23
C GLY A 6 8.86 11.38 -0.13
N VAL A 7 9.83 10.82 0.58
CA VAL A 7 9.60 9.86 1.66
C VAL A 7 9.54 10.57 3.01
N ILE A 8 8.33 10.81 3.52
CA ILE A 8 8.10 11.37 4.86
C ILE A 8 7.75 10.22 5.81
N SER A 9 8.77 9.77 6.55
CA SER A 9 8.67 8.63 7.47
C SER A 9 9.70 8.72 8.60
N GLY A 10 9.43 7.99 9.69
CA GLY A 10 10.39 7.83 10.79
C GLY A 10 11.57 6.94 10.38
N GLY A 11 12.75 7.14 10.98
CA GLY A 11 14.02 6.56 10.50
C GLY A 11 13.99 5.04 10.24
N ALA A 12 13.38 4.26 11.15
CA ALA A 12 13.25 2.81 10.98
C ALA A 12 12.36 2.40 9.80
N MET A 13 11.27 3.15 9.54
CA MET A 13 10.37 2.91 8.40
C MET A 13 11.00 3.36 7.09
N ARG A 14 11.77 4.46 7.13
CA ARG A 14 12.42 5.04 5.94
C ARG A 14 13.30 4.03 5.22
N ALA A 15 14.16 3.32 5.96
CA ALA A 15 15.02 2.30 5.37
C ALA A 15 14.22 1.25 4.58
N VAL A 16 13.13 0.73 5.16
CA VAL A 16 12.26 -0.26 4.50
C VAL A 16 11.61 0.33 3.24
N ILE A 17 11.01 1.53 3.37
CA ILE A 17 10.29 2.20 2.29
C ILE A 17 11.21 2.53 1.10
N GLU A 18 12.41 3.03 1.38
CA GLU A 18 13.40 3.37 0.35
C GLU A 18 13.90 2.11 -0.36
N THR A 19 14.17 1.03 0.39
CA THR A 19 14.57 -0.26 -0.21
C THR A 19 13.45 -0.89 -1.06
N ALA A 20 12.19 -0.60 -0.74
CA ALA A 20 11.04 -1.02 -1.55
C ALA A 20 10.85 -0.18 -2.83
N GLY A 21 11.67 0.86 -3.05
CA GLY A 21 11.59 1.73 -4.24
C GLY A 21 10.44 2.73 -4.23
N ILE A 22 9.80 2.95 -3.07
CA ILE A 22 8.68 3.88 -2.93
C ILE A 22 9.23 5.31 -2.87
N LYS A 23 8.85 6.14 -3.85
CA LYS A 23 9.36 7.51 -3.99
C LYS A 23 8.58 8.53 -3.17
N ASP A 24 7.26 8.39 -3.13
CA ASP A 24 6.35 9.36 -2.54
C ASP A 24 5.41 8.69 -1.53
N ILE A 25 5.62 8.94 -0.23
CA ILE A 25 4.78 8.38 0.83
C ILE A 25 4.78 9.25 2.09
N LEU A 26 3.63 9.28 2.76
CA LEU A 26 3.44 9.88 4.08
C LEU A 26 3.13 8.77 5.07
N THR A 27 3.88 8.67 6.16
CA THR A 27 3.65 7.66 7.19
C THR A 27 3.74 8.26 8.59
N LYS A 28 3.05 7.63 9.54
CA LYS A 28 3.17 7.93 10.96
C LYS A 28 3.08 6.62 11.75
N SER A 29 3.97 6.44 12.73
CA SER A 29 3.80 5.39 13.73
C SER A 29 2.78 5.84 14.76
N HIS A 30 1.70 5.07 14.92
CA HIS A 30 0.70 5.22 15.98
C HIS A 30 0.93 4.07 16.96
N GLY A 31 1.54 4.35 18.12
CA GLY A 31 1.88 3.34 19.12
C GLY A 31 3.35 3.37 19.52
N THR A 32 4.02 2.22 19.43
CA THR A 32 5.42 2.08 19.87
C THR A 32 6.41 2.73 18.91
N ASN A 33 7.47 3.31 19.49
CA ASN A 33 8.63 3.83 18.77
C ASN A 33 9.82 2.84 18.77
N ASN A 34 9.63 1.61 19.23
CA ASN A 34 10.67 0.58 19.16
C ASN A 34 10.98 0.25 17.67
N PRO A 35 12.22 0.50 17.19
CA PRO A 35 12.59 0.32 15.78
C PRO A 35 12.26 -1.06 15.20
N ILE A 36 12.46 -2.14 15.98
CA ILE A 36 12.20 -3.52 15.51
C ILE A 36 10.71 -3.71 15.23
N ASN A 37 9.85 -3.25 16.13
CA ASN A 37 8.41 -3.37 15.98
C ASN A 37 7.91 -2.47 14.86
N THR A 38 8.49 -1.27 14.73
CA THR A 38 8.17 -0.36 13.63
C THR A 38 8.51 -0.96 12.27
N VAL A 39 9.67 -1.61 12.11
CA VAL A 39 10.03 -2.32 10.87
C VAL A 39 9.06 -3.47 10.58
N ARG A 40 8.77 -4.32 11.57
CA ARG A 40 7.82 -5.43 11.41
C ARG A 40 6.42 -4.96 11.01
N ALA A 41 5.93 -3.91 11.67
CA ALA A 41 4.64 -3.30 11.34
C ALA A 41 4.63 -2.71 9.93
N THR A 42 5.75 -2.10 9.49
CA THR A 42 5.88 -1.55 8.13
C THR A 42 5.80 -2.65 7.08
N LEU A 43 6.50 -3.77 7.29
CA LEU A 43 6.45 -4.92 6.38
C LEU A 43 5.04 -5.52 6.32
N ALA A 44 4.39 -5.70 7.47
CA ALA A 44 3.02 -6.20 7.52
C ALA A 44 2.04 -5.25 6.80
N ALA A 45 2.18 -3.95 6.99
CA ALA A 45 1.34 -2.95 6.32
C ALA A 45 1.51 -2.99 4.79
N LEU A 46 2.75 -3.12 4.29
CA LEU A 46 3.03 -3.25 2.86
C LEU A 46 2.44 -4.52 2.26
N GLN A 47 2.47 -5.64 2.99
CA GLN A 47 1.89 -6.91 2.56
C GLN A 47 0.36 -6.89 2.50
N GLN A 48 -0.29 -6.06 3.30
CA GLN A 48 -1.75 -5.92 3.32
C GLN A 48 -2.30 -5.00 2.22
N LEU A 49 -1.44 -4.32 1.46
CA LEU A 49 -1.88 -3.44 0.38
C LEU A 49 -2.54 -4.25 -0.73
N LYS A 50 -3.76 -3.82 -1.10
CA LYS A 50 -4.51 -4.39 -2.22
C LYS A 50 -4.56 -3.38 -3.36
N THR A 51 -4.47 -3.88 -4.58
CA THR A 51 -4.60 -3.03 -5.78
C THR A 51 -6.08 -2.69 -6.02
N ALA A 52 -6.35 -1.57 -6.68
CA ALA A 52 -7.72 -1.17 -6.99
C ALA A 52 -8.50 -2.23 -7.80
N PRO A 53 -7.92 -2.91 -8.82
CA PRO A 53 -8.59 -4.01 -9.53
C PRO A 53 -8.98 -5.18 -8.62
N GLN A 54 -8.09 -5.60 -7.71
CA GLN A 54 -8.40 -6.68 -6.75
C GLN A 54 -9.57 -6.32 -5.84
N VAL A 55 -9.61 -5.08 -5.34
CA VAL A 55 -10.71 -4.64 -4.48
C VAL A 55 -12.01 -4.46 -5.27
N ALA A 56 -11.92 -4.05 -6.54
CA ALA A 56 -13.05 -3.93 -7.46
C ALA A 56 -13.73 -5.27 -7.73
N GLU A 57 -12.94 -6.31 -8.00
CA GLU A 57 -13.42 -7.68 -8.17
C GLU A 57 -14.09 -8.21 -6.89
N LEU A 58 -13.43 -8.07 -5.74
CA LEU A 58 -13.98 -8.48 -4.43
C LEU A 58 -15.29 -7.78 -4.07
N ARG A 59 -15.53 -6.57 -4.60
CA ARG A 59 -16.72 -5.76 -4.31
C ARG A 59 -17.75 -5.75 -5.45
N GLY A 60 -17.49 -6.43 -6.57
CA GLY A 60 -18.37 -6.46 -7.74
C GLY A 60 -18.63 -5.08 -8.35
N ARG A 61 -17.63 -4.19 -8.35
CA ARG A 61 -17.73 -2.83 -8.92
C ARG A 61 -16.65 -2.62 -9.96
N GLU A 62 -16.87 -1.69 -10.89
CA GLU A 62 -15.80 -1.28 -11.79
C GLU A 62 -14.76 -0.40 -11.08
N VAL A 63 -13.50 -0.52 -11.50
CA VAL A 63 -12.36 0.22 -10.93
C VAL A 63 -12.57 1.74 -11.04
N ASP A 64 -13.04 2.22 -12.20
CA ASP A 64 -13.31 3.65 -12.46
C ASP A 64 -14.27 4.26 -11.44
N GLN A 65 -15.34 3.52 -11.13
CA GLN A 65 -16.35 3.93 -10.16
C GLN A 65 -15.83 3.89 -8.71
N MET A 66 -14.76 3.13 -8.44
CA MET A 66 -14.17 2.99 -7.10
C MET A 66 -13.11 4.05 -6.78
N VAL A 67 -12.17 4.28 -7.70
CA VAL A 67 -11.01 5.17 -7.44
C VAL A 67 -11.31 6.64 -7.75
N GLY A 68 -12.44 6.91 -8.41
CA GLY A 68 -12.86 8.24 -8.83
C GLY A 68 -12.11 8.76 -10.06
N LYS A 69 -12.69 9.77 -10.72
CA LYS A 69 -12.27 10.26 -12.06
C LYS A 69 -10.80 10.66 -12.15
N ARG A 70 -10.20 11.16 -11.06
CA ARG A 70 -8.80 11.62 -11.04
C ARG A 70 -7.79 10.47 -11.10
N LEU A 71 -8.13 9.31 -10.55
CA LEU A 71 -7.23 8.14 -10.48
C LEU A 71 -7.57 7.08 -11.52
N ALA A 72 -8.78 7.11 -12.09
CA ALA A 72 -9.23 6.17 -13.10
C ALA A 72 -8.25 6.01 -14.28
N ALA A 73 -7.70 7.13 -14.78
CA ALA A 73 -6.74 7.11 -15.88
C ALA A 73 -5.45 6.34 -15.53
N ALA A 74 -5.01 6.38 -14.27
CA ALA A 74 -3.81 5.68 -13.81
C ALA A 74 -4.00 4.16 -13.69
N TYR A 75 -5.24 3.70 -13.55
CA TYR A 75 -5.59 2.27 -13.48
C TYR A 75 -6.09 1.71 -14.81
N LYS A 76 -6.15 2.52 -15.88
CA LYS A 76 -6.61 2.09 -17.20
C LYS A 76 -5.62 1.08 -17.79
N GLY A 77 -6.03 -0.17 -17.91
CA GLY A 77 -5.17 -1.27 -18.37
C GLY A 77 -4.35 -1.95 -17.28
N ALA A 78 -4.56 -1.62 -16.00
CA ALA A 78 -3.98 -2.37 -14.89
C ALA A 78 -4.77 -3.68 -14.72
N GLU A 79 -4.22 -4.79 -15.21
CA GLU A 79 -4.79 -6.10 -14.95
C GLU A 79 -4.60 -6.48 -13.47
N PRO A 80 -5.54 -7.21 -12.86
CA PRO A 80 -5.34 -7.75 -11.54
C PRO A 80 -4.12 -8.69 -11.59
N VAL A 81 -3.00 -8.23 -11.02
CA VAL A 81 -1.85 -9.12 -10.77
C VAL A 81 -2.37 -10.26 -9.91
N ALA A 82 -2.20 -11.49 -10.42
CA ALA A 82 -2.72 -12.72 -9.85
C ALA A 82 -2.64 -12.68 -8.32
N ALA A 83 -3.78 -12.88 -7.67
CA ALA A 83 -3.89 -12.87 -6.22
C ALA A 83 -2.81 -13.77 -5.62
N ALA A 84 -1.85 -13.18 -4.91
CA ALA A 84 -1.13 -13.90 -3.89
C ALA A 84 -2.21 -14.32 -2.89
N LYS A 85 -2.63 -15.59 -2.98
CA LYS A 85 -3.72 -16.16 -2.20
C LYS A 85 -3.57 -15.69 -0.77
N ASP A 86 -4.58 -14.99 -0.26
CA ASP A 86 -4.69 -14.60 1.13
C ASP A 86 -4.37 -15.85 1.97
N GLY A 87 -3.18 -15.88 2.56
CA GLY A 87 -2.79 -16.88 3.53
C GLY A 87 -3.67 -16.67 4.75
N ALA A 88 -4.80 -17.37 4.77
CA ALA A 88 -5.64 -17.47 5.94
C ALA A 88 -4.81 -18.07 7.10
N THR A 89 -4.61 -17.29 8.15
CA THR A 89 -4.49 -17.74 9.54
C THR A 89 -4.86 -16.52 10.38
N GLY A 90 -6.00 -16.43 11.07
CA GLY A 90 -6.57 -17.44 11.96
C GLY A 90 -5.97 -17.19 13.36
N GLY A 91 -6.71 -16.47 14.21
CA GLY A 91 -6.35 -16.09 15.58
C GLY A 91 -7.13 -14.87 16.04
#